data_AF-K2DHW8-F1
#
_entry.id   AF-K2DHW8-F1
#
_cell.length_a   1.000
_cell.length_b   1.000
_cell.length_c   1.000
_cell.angle_alpha   90.00
_cell.angle_beta   90.00
_cell.angle_gamma   90.00
#
_symmetry.space_group_name_H-M   'P 1'
#
loop_
_entity.id
_entity.type
_entity.pdbx_description
1 polymer ?
#
loop_
_entity_poly.entity_id
_entity_poly.type
_entity_poly.pdbx_seq_one_letter_code
_entity_poly.pdbx_strand_id
1 'polypeptide(L)'
;MEVATSVLYLQAAFEELDAADDQMEVRAERLAERLDAVGAGAEPEPLELWMEELYRRVSDNQTMGSVVDELRSTLGEAEKSLDQFFRNPQDTAVLAAVPGHLAQMRGVLSVLGLDQASLAVVRMRDTVERLLINEIPEEERQSSFEKLGNSLGALGFLIDMLSYQRTMARKLFVYDEELGELRILVGKARARATDDVTDTPEKLEERVAPPLPDVVPR
;
A
#
# COMPACT_ATOMS: atom_id res chain seq x y z
N MET A 1 -7.40 29.59 20.70
CA MET A 1 -7.46 28.87 19.40
C MET A 1 -6.12 28.93 18.69
N GLU A 2 -5.44 30.08 18.67
CA GLU A 2 -4.10 30.26 18.05
C GLU A 2 -3.08 29.15 18.39
N VAL A 3 -2.98 28.72 19.66
CA VAL A 3 -2.07 27.62 20.06
C VAL A 3 -2.38 26.32 19.31
N ALA A 4 -3.66 25.97 19.14
CA ALA A 4 -4.05 24.76 18.42
C ALA A 4 -3.73 24.88 16.91
N THR A 5 -3.93 26.07 16.32
CA THR A 5 -3.60 26.33 14.91
C THR A 5 -2.09 26.25 14.67
N SER A 6 -1.28 26.81 15.57
CA SER A 6 0.18 26.76 15.47
C SER A 6 0.73 25.34 15.66
N VAL A 7 0.17 24.56 16.60
CA VAL A 7 0.54 23.15 16.77
C VAL A 7 0.16 22.34 15.54
N LEU A 8 -1.05 22.52 15.01
CA LEU A 8 -1.51 21.84 13.79
C LEU A 8 -0.63 22.17 12.58
N TYR A 9 -0.26 23.45 12.45
CA TYR A 9 0.62 23.91 11.37
C TYR A 9 2.01 23.26 11.47
N LEU A 10 2.60 23.22 12.66
CA LEU A 10 3.88 22.54 12.89
C LEU A 10 3.77 21.04 12.56
N GLN A 11 2.70 20.36 13.01
CA GLN A 11 2.47 18.95 12.68
C GLN A 11 2.41 18.73 11.16
N ALA A 12 1.60 19.51 10.46
CA ALA A 12 1.48 19.41 9.01
C ALA A 12 2.80 19.73 8.28
N ALA A 13 3.56 20.73 8.75
CA ALA A 13 4.86 21.09 8.18
C ALA A 13 5.91 19.97 8.37
N PHE A 14 5.88 19.27 9.50
CA PHE A 14 6.77 18.12 9.74
C PHE A 14 6.36 16.86 8.96
N GLU A 15 5.07 16.67 8.67
CA GLU A 15 4.61 15.57 7.80
C GLU A 15 5.01 15.80 6.33
N GLU A 16 5.07 17.05 5.88
CA GLU A 16 5.38 17.46 4.50
C GLU A 16 6.88 17.82 4.28
N LEU A 17 7.81 17.21 5.05
CA LEU A 17 9.27 17.50 5.17
C LEU A 17 10.10 17.72 3.87
N ASP A 18 9.52 17.56 2.68
CA ASP A 18 10.14 17.76 1.36
C ASP A 18 9.75 19.09 0.68
N ALA A 19 8.81 19.87 1.24
CA ALA A 19 8.40 21.15 0.66
C ALA A 19 9.25 22.31 1.19
N ALA A 20 10.33 22.62 0.49
CA ALA A 20 10.95 23.95 0.56
C ALA A 20 9.96 24.98 -0.03
N ASP A 21 9.01 25.42 0.77
CA ASP A 21 7.98 26.38 0.36
C ASP A 21 8.28 27.76 0.97
N ASP A 22 8.45 28.77 0.12
CA ASP A 22 8.63 30.18 0.52
C ASP A 22 7.46 30.67 1.40
N GLN A 23 6.31 29.98 1.36
CA GLN A 23 5.15 30.24 2.20
C GLN A 23 5.29 29.74 3.64
N MET A 24 6.24 28.85 3.93
CA MET A 24 6.41 28.28 5.26
C MET A 24 6.86 29.34 6.26
N GLU A 25 7.88 30.11 5.90
CA GLU A 25 8.43 31.18 6.72
C GLU A 25 7.36 32.24 7.01
N VAL A 26 6.65 32.71 5.97
CA VAL A 26 5.58 33.71 6.09
C VAL A 26 4.44 33.24 7.00
N ARG A 27 3.99 31.99 6.85
CA ARG A 27 2.90 31.44 7.67
C ARG A 27 3.35 31.19 9.12
N ALA A 28 4.59 30.78 9.34
CA ALA A 28 5.16 30.60 10.66
C ALA A 28 5.31 31.93 11.42
N GLU A 29 5.83 32.96 10.75
CA GLU A 29 5.90 34.33 11.29
C GLU A 29 4.51 34.85 11.65
N ARG A 30 3.55 34.71 10.74
CA ARG A 30 2.17 35.14 10.98
C ARG A 30 1.51 34.44 12.17
N LEU A 31 1.75 33.14 12.36
CA LEU A 31 1.26 32.40 13.53
C LEU A 31 1.95 32.85 14.82
N ALA A 32 3.24 33.17 14.77
CA ALA A 32 3.97 33.70 15.92
C ALA A 32 3.42 35.07 16.35
N GLU A 33 3.18 35.98 15.41
CA GLU A 33 2.57 37.29 15.68
C GLU A 33 1.19 37.15 16.35
N ARG A 34 0.34 36.28 15.82
CA ARG A 34 -1.00 36.03 16.38
C ARG A 34 -0.93 35.41 17.78
N LEU A 35 0.02 34.52 18.04
CA LEU A 35 0.28 33.95 19.36
C LEU A 35 0.76 35.01 20.36
N ASP A 36 1.70 35.87 19.96
CA ASP A 36 2.23 36.94 20.80
C ASP A 36 1.15 37.97 21.14
N ALA A 37 0.28 38.31 20.18
CA ALA A 37 -0.86 39.20 20.40
C ALA A 37 -1.83 38.64 21.45
N VAL A 38 -2.21 37.37 21.33
CA VAL A 38 -3.07 36.70 22.33
C VAL A 38 -2.36 36.56 23.67
N GLY A 39 -1.05 36.27 23.68
CA GLY A 39 -0.22 36.23 24.88
C GLY A 39 -0.14 37.58 25.60
N ALA A 40 -0.20 38.68 24.85
CA ALA A 40 -0.28 40.05 25.36
C ALA A 40 -1.69 40.48 25.80
N GLY A 41 -2.69 39.58 25.71
CA GLY A 41 -4.07 39.82 26.15
C GLY A 41 -5.01 40.37 25.08
N ALA A 42 -4.61 40.36 23.80
CA ALA A 42 -5.52 40.67 22.70
C ALA A 42 -6.53 39.54 22.47
N GLU A 43 -7.69 39.89 21.89
CA GLU A 43 -8.66 38.90 21.43
C GLU A 43 -8.13 38.16 20.18
N PRO A 44 -8.45 36.87 20.00
CA PRO A 44 -8.05 36.12 18.80
C PRO A 44 -8.57 36.75 17.52
N GLU A 45 -7.71 36.82 16.50
CA GLU A 45 -8.09 37.28 15.17
C GLU A 45 -8.96 36.23 14.45
N PRO A 46 -9.84 36.65 13.51
CA PRO A 46 -10.54 35.71 12.65
C PRO A 46 -9.58 34.76 11.91
N LEU A 47 -10.06 33.55 11.61
CA LEU A 47 -9.28 32.59 10.83
C LEU A 47 -9.07 33.12 9.42
N GLU A 48 -7.84 32.99 8.94
CA GLU A 48 -7.49 33.30 7.56
C GLU A 48 -7.79 32.09 6.67
N LEU A 49 -8.07 32.32 5.38
CA LEU A 49 -8.46 31.27 4.43
C LEU A 49 -7.47 30.10 4.36
N TRP A 50 -6.16 30.38 4.49
CA TRP A 50 -5.15 29.34 4.46
C TRP A 50 -5.14 28.49 5.73
N MET A 51 -5.59 29.03 6.88
CA MET A 51 -5.75 28.28 8.12
C MET A 51 -6.98 27.36 8.01
N GLU A 52 -8.08 27.85 7.44
CA GLU A 52 -9.26 27.01 7.16
C GLU A 52 -8.91 25.85 6.22
N GLU A 53 -8.12 26.11 5.19
CA GLU A 53 -7.64 25.07 4.27
C GLU A 53 -6.68 24.10 4.96
N LEU A 54 -5.80 24.57 5.86
CA LEU A 54 -4.97 23.71 6.70
C LEU A 54 -5.83 22.76 7.55
N TYR A 55 -6.86 23.28 8.23
CA TYR A 55 -7.77 22.46 9.03
C TYR A 55 -8.51 21.42 8.17
N ARG A 56 -9.03 21.82 7.02
CA ARG A 56 -9.69 20.92 6.07
C ARG A 56 -8.73 19.81 5.63
N ARG A 57 -7.53 20.17 5.20
CA ARG A 57 -6.51 19.23 4.72
C ARG A 57 -6.08 18.24 5.79
N VAL A 58 -5.79 18.69 7.02
CA VAL A 58 -5.41 17.77 8.10
C VAL A 58 -6.57 16.86 8.49
N SER A 59 -7.80 17.39 8.53
CA SER A 59 -9.00 16.59 8.77
C SER A 59 -9.20 15.52 7.69
N ASP A 60 -9.01 15.88 6.41
CA ASP A 60 -9.12 14.94 5.29
C ASP A 60 -8.03 13.86 5.34
N ASN A 61 -6.78 14.24 5.68
CA ASN A 61 -5.67 13.30 5.87
C ASN A 61 -5.92 12.34 7.04
N GLN A 62 -6.39 12.84 8.19
CA GLN A 62 -6.72 12.01 9.34
C GLN A 62 -7.86 11.03 9.01
N THR A 63 -8.88 11.51 8.30
CA THR A 63 -9.99 10.66 7.83
C THR A 63 -9.47 9.57 6.90
N MET A 64 -8.59 9.92 5.95
CA MET A 64 -7.98 8.95 5.04
C MET A 64 -7.11 7.93 5.79
N GLY A 65 -6.35 8.37 6.80
CA GLY A 65 -5.56 7.48 7.65
C GLY A 65 -6.42 6.41 8.32
N SER A 66 -7.54 6.82 8.93
CA SER A 66 -8.49 5.87 9.52
C SER A 66 -9.08 4.90 8.49
N VAL A 67 -9.37 5.35 7.27
CA VAL A 67 -9.87 4.49 6.20
C VAL A 67 -8.82 3.47 5.76
N VAL A 68 -7.55 3.88 5.67
CA VAL A 68 -6.44 2.98 5.34
C VAL A 68 -6.22 1.95 6.45
N ASP A 69 -6.28 2.36 7.71
CA ASP A 69 -6.11 1.45 8.84
C ASP A 69 -7.23 0.41 8.91
N GLU A 70 -8.48 0.81 8.67
CA GLU A 70 -9.62 -0.11 8.55
C GLU A 70 -9.40 -1.12 7.42
N LEU A 71 -9.02 -0.65 6.22
CA LEU A 71 -8.73 -1.50 5.06
C LEU A 71 -7.59 -2.48 5.35
N ARG A 72 -6.51 -2.04 6.01
CA ARG A 72 -5.39 -2.91 6.42
C ARG A 72 -5.84 -3.96 7.42
N SER A 73 -6.63 -3.58 8.41
CA SER A 73 -7.13 -4.51 9.41
C SER A 73 -8.00 -5.60 8.77
N THR A 74 -8.97 -5.22 7.96
CA THR A 74 -9.85 -6.16 7.25
C THR A 74 -9.08 -7.06 6.28
N LEU A 75 -8.10 -6.50 5.55
CA LEU A 75 -7.23 -7.28 4.67
C LEU A 75 -6.41 -8.31 5.45
N GLY A 76 -5.77 -7.90 6.54
CA GLY A 76 -4.96 -8.79 7.38
C GLY A 76 -5.77 -9.94 7.99
N GLU A 77 -7.02 -9.70 8.35
CA GLU A 77 -7.92 -10.77 8.80
C GLU A 77 -8.26 -11.75 7.68
N ALA A 78 -8.56 -11.25 6.47
CA ALA A 78 -8.82 -12.08 5.30
C ALA A 78 -7.59 -12.93 4.90
N GLU A 79 -6.40 -12.32 4.88
CA GLU A 79 -5.12 -12.99 4.60
C GLU A 79 -4.84 -14.09 5.61
N LYS A 80 -5.06 -13.83 6.90
CA LYS A 80 -4.86 -14.82 7.97
C LYS A 80 -5.77 -16.05 7.78
N SER A 81 -7.05 -15.83 7.49
CA SER A 81 -8.00 -16.92 7.22
C SER A 81 -7.61 -17.72 5.97
N LEU A 82 -7.15 -17.03 4.92
CA LEU A 82 -6.70 -17.69 3.69
C LEU A 82 -5.40 -18.48 3.89
N ASP A 83 -4.42 -17.95 4.61
CA ASP A 83 -3.19 -18.69 4.97
C ASP A 83 -3.53 -19.95 5.80
N GLN A 84 -4.44 -19.85 6.77
CA GLN A 84 -4.90 -21.00 7.54
C GLN A 84 -5.55 -22.05 6.64
N PHE A 85 -6.40 -21.63 5.70
CA PHE A 85 -7.01 -22.52 4.73
C PHE A 85 -5.98 -23.16 3.79
N PHE A 86 -4.99 -22.41 3.30
CA PHE A 86 -3.96 -22.93 2.40
C PHE A 86 -3.11 -24.01 3.08
N ARG A 87 -2.87 -23.89 4.39
CA ARG A 87 -2.19 -24.91 5.19
C ARG A 87 -3.05 -26.15 5.47
N ASN A 88 -4.36 -25.99 5.53
CA ASN A 88 -5.31 -27.09 5.71
C ASN A 88 -6.57 -26.92 4.85
N PRO A 89 -6.52 -27.26 3.54
CA PRO A 89 -7.62 -27.02 2.61
C PRO A 89 -8.91 -27.81 2.91
N GLN A 90 -8.88 -28.74 3.88
CA GLN A 90 -10.04 -29.50 4.32
C GLN A 90 -10.91 -28.71 5.31
N ASP A 91 -10.36 -27.69 5.96
CA ASP A 91 -11.07 -26.88 6.94
C ASP A 91 -11.63 -25.62 6.29
N THR A 92 -12.72 -25.75 5.54
CA THR A 92 -13.38 -24.61 4.89
C THR A 92 -14.04 -23.64 5.86
N ALA A 93 -14.24 -24.03 7.13
CA ALA A 93 -14.90 -23.19 8.13
C ALA A 93 -14.12 -21.90 8.41
N VAL A 94 -12.79 -21.93 8.28
CA VAL A 94 -11.92 -20.76 8.48
C VAL A 94 -12.15 -19.66 7.44
N LEU A 95 -12.73 -20.00 6.28
CA LEU A 95 -13.06 -19.05 5.22
C LEU A 95 -14.41 -18.36 5.41
N ALA A 96 -15.24 -18.78 6.37
CA ALA A 96 -16.63 -18.33 6.48
C ALA A 96 -16.79 -16.79 6.57
N ALA A 97 -15.84 -16.10 7.21
CA ALA A 97 -15.85 -14.65 7.35
C ALA A 97 -15.25 -13.89 6.15
N VAL A 98 -14.42 -14.56 5.34
CA VAL A 98 -13.63 -13.93 4.27
C VAL A 98 -14.51 -13.25 3.22
N PRO A 99 -15.62 -13.84 2.72
CA PRO A 99 -16.50 -13.15 1.79
C PRO A 99 -17.08 -11.84 2.35
N GLY A 100 -17.35 -11.79 3.65
CA GLY A 100 -17.81 -10.59 4.35
C GLY A 100 -16.75 -9.49 4.38
N HIS A 101 -15.52 -9.84 4.72
CA HIS A 101 -14.37 -8.91 4.72
C HIS A 101 -14.12 -8.33 3.33
N LEU A 102 -14.17 -9.19 2.29
CA LEU A 102 -14.04 -8.77 0.90
C LEU A 102 -15.19 -7.83 0.49
N ALA A 103 -16.44 -8.12 0.88
CA ALA A 103 -17.57 -7.24 0.61
C ALA A 103 -17.43 -5.86 1.29
N GLN A 104 -16.93 -5.82 2.52
CA GLN A 104 -16.65 -4.57 3.25
C GLN A 104 -15.59 -3.73 2.52
N MET A 105 -14.45 -4.34 2.17
CA MET A 105 -13.38 -3.65 1.44
C MET A 105 -13.85 -3.12 0.09
N ARG A 106 -14.65 -3.89 -0.66
CA ARG A 106 -15.26 -3.43 -1.92
C ARG A 106 -16.05 -2.13 -1.72
N GLY A 107 -16.84 -2.04 -0.65
CA GLY A 107 -17.62 -0.84 -0.34
C GLY A 107 -16.74 0.40 -0.18
N VAL A 108 -15.66 0.27 0.59
CA VAL A 108 -14.70 1.36 0.83
C VAL A 108 -13.94 1.73 -0.45
N LEU A 109 -13.41 0.74 -1.17
CA LEU A 109 -12.67 0.95 -2.42
C LEU A 109 -13.53 1.64 -3.50
N SER A 110 -14.82 1.31 -3.55
CA SER A 110 -15.78 1.96 -4.46
C SER A 110 -15.98 3.43 -4.11
N VAL A 111 -16.09 3.78 -2.81
CA VAL A 111 -16.21 5.19 -2.37
C VAL A 111 -14.95 5.98 -2.69
N LEU A 112 -13.78 5.33 -2.62
CA LEU A 112 -12.49 5.93 -2.99
C LEU A 112 -12.27 6.04 -4.51
N GLY A 113 -13.17 5.51 -5.34
CA GLY A 113 -13.06 5.52 -6.80
C GLY A 113 -11.92 4.63 -7.32
N LEU A 114 -11.68 3.50 -6.64
CA LEU A 114 -10.67 2.50 -6.98
C LEU A 114 -11.36 1.32 -7.67
N ASP A 115 -11.83 1.56 -8.90
CA ASP A 115 -12.70 0.61 -9.61
C ASP A 115 -12.02 -0.74 -9.88
N GLN A 116 -10.74 -0.72 -10.24
CA GLN A 116 -9.96 -1.93 -10.52
C GLN A 116 -9.75 -2.78 -9.26
N ALA A 117 -9.46 -2.15 -8.13
CA ALA A 117 -9.35 -2.84 -6.84
C ALA A 117 -10.70 -3.40 -6.39
N SER A 118 -11.77 -2.63 -6.59
CA SER A 118 -13.14 -3.06 -6.30
C SER A 118 -13.53 -4.29 -7.12
N LEU A 119 -13.17 -4.32 -8.41
CA LEU A 119 -13.37 -5.48 -9.27
C LEU A 119 -12.56 -6.69 -8.79
N ALA A 120 -11.28 -6.50 -8.49
CA ALA A 120 -10.42 -7.57 -7.99
C ALA A 120 -10.99 -8.23 -6.73
N VAL A 121 -11.45 -7.43 -5.77
CA VAL A 121 -12.04 -7.91 -4.52
C VAL A 121 -13.34 -8.71 -4.77
N VAL A 122 -14.15 -8.33 -5.75
CA VAL A 122 -15.32 -9.12 -6.18
C VAL A 122 -14.88 -10.48 -6.72
N ARG A 123 -13.88 -10.52 -7.60
CA ARG A 123 -13.38 -11.77 -8.20
C ARG A 123 -12.73 -12.69 -7.16
N MET A 124 -12.00 -12.11 -6.22
CA MET A 124 -11.46 -12.85 -5.07
C MET A 124 -12.60 -13.44 -4.23
N ARG A 125 -13.66 -12.66 -3.95
CA ARG A 125 -14.81 -13.13 -3.19
C ARG A 125 -15.49 -14.31 -3.88
N ASP A 126 -15.76 -14.20 -5.17
CA ASP A 126 -16.40 -15.27 -5.94
C ASP A 126 -15.53 -16.55 -5.93
N THR A 127 -14.19 -16.40 -5.97
CA THR A 127 -13.26 -17.53 -5.84
C THR A 127 -13.33 -18.17 -4.45
N VAL A 128 -13.37 -17.37 -3.39
CA VAL A 128 -13.49 -17.87 -2.01
C VAL A 128 -14.84 -18.55 -1.77
N GLU A 129 -15.93 -18.01 -2.33
CA GLU A 129 -17.25 -18.63 -2.25
C GLU A 129 -17.27 -20.01 -2.92
N ARG A 130 -16.59 -20.16 -4.07
CA ARG A 130 -16.41 -21.47 -4.72
C ARG A 130 -15.54 -22.42 -3.91
N LEU A 131 -14.51 -21.94 -3.22
CA LEU A 131 -13.70 -22.74 -2.28
C LEU A 131 -14.55 -23.25 -1.10
N LEU A 132 -15.42 -22.41 -0.54
CA LEU A 132 -16.30 -22.76 0.58
C LEU A 132 -17.22 -23.96 0.27
N ILE A 133 -17.71 -24.05 -0.97
CA ILE A 133 -18.59 -25.13 -1.41
C ILE A 133 -17.84 -26.27 -2.14
N ASN A 134 -16.51 -26.26 -2.11
CA ASN A 134 -15.64 -27.24 -2.79
C ASN A 134 -15.92 -27.36 -4.31
N GLU A 135 -16.28 -26.26 -4.97
CA GLU A 135 -16.54 -26.22 -6.42
C GLU A 135 -15.27 -26.08 -7.28
N ILE A 136 -14.11 -25.94 -6.65
CA ILE A 136 -12.82 -25.85 -7.34
C ILE A 136 -12.15 -27.23 -7.33
N PRO A 137 -11.90 -27.82 -8.50
CA PRO A 137 -11.16 -29.08 -8.62
C PRO A 137 -9.79 -28.98 -7.94
N GLU A 138 -9.32 -30.10 -7.39
CA GLU A 138 -8.03 -30.15 -6.69
C GLU A 138 -6.85 -29.74 -7.57
N GLU A 139 -6.91 -30.06 -8.87
CA GLU A 139 -5.93 -29.68 -9.90
C GLU A 139 -5.85 -28.16 -10.12
N GLU A 140 -6.96 -27.43 -9.95
CA GLU A 140 -7.04 -25.97 -10.15
C GLU A 140 -6.87 -25.19 -8.84
N ARG A 141 -6.89 -25.88 -7.70
CA ARG A 141 -6.86 -25.27 -6.37
C ARG A 141 -5.57 -24.50 -6.12
N GLN A 142 -4.43 -25.08 -6.50
CA GLN A 142 -3.12 -24.43 -6.35
C GLN A 142 -3.04 -23.13 -7.15
N SER A 143 -3.48 -23.15 -8.42
CA SER A 143 -3.52 -21.94 -9.25
C SER A 143 -4.46 -20.88 -8.67
N SER A 144 -5.59 -21.30 -8.08
CA SER A 144 -6.52 -20.38 -7.42
C SER A 144 -5.89 -19.73 -6.18
N PHE A 145 -5.07 -20.46 -5.42
CA PHE A 145 -4.36 -19.93 -4.25
C PHE A 145 -3.32 -18.89 -4.65
N GLU A 146 -2.55 -19.17 -5.72
CA GLU A 146 -1.57 -18.23 -6.25
C GLU A 146 -2.21 -16.92 -6.71
N LYS A 147 -3.33 -16.99 -7.46
CA LYS A 147 -4.07 -15.81 -7.92
C LYS A 147 -4.64 -14.98 -6.77
N LEU A 148 -5.18 -15.64 -5.75
CA LEU A 148 -5.66 -15.00 -4.53
C LEU A 148 -4.51 -14.30 -3.80
N GLY A 149 -3.39 -15.00 -3.58
CA GLY A 149 -2.20 -14.46 -2.93
C GLY A 149 -1.62 -13.24 -3.66
N ASN A 150 -1.48 -13.32 -4.99
CA ASN A 150 -1.01 -12.21 -5.81
C ASN A 150 -1.93 -10.99 -5.71
N SER A 151 -3.24 -11.22 -5.77
CA SER A 151 -4.23 -10.13 -5.69
C SER A 151 -4.29 -9.49 -4.31
N LEU A 152 -4.18 -10.27 -3.23
CA LEU A 152 -4.10 -9.77 -1.85
C LEU A 152 -2.83 -8.96 -1.64
N GLY A 153 -1.68 -9.46 -2.10
CA GLY A 153 -0.42 -8.74 -2.03
C GLY A 153 -0.47 -7.41 -2.79
N ALA A 154 -1.02 -7.41 -4.02
CA ALA A 154 -1.22 -6.18 -4.78
C ALA A 154 -2.20 -5.22 -4.08
N LEU A 155 -3.26 -5.74 -3.45
CA LEU A 155 -4.20 -4.93 -2.68
C LEU A 155 -3.53 -4.30 -1.45
N GLY A 156 -2.69 -5.04 -0.74
CA GLY A 156 -1.87 -4.52 0.36
C GLY A 156 -0.97 -3.38 -0.09
N PHE A 157 -0.24 -3.55 -1.21
CA PHE A 157 0.57 -2.47 -1.78
C PHE A 157 -0.27 -1.25 -2.21
N LEU A 158 -1.46 -1.47 -2.75
CA LEU A 158 -2.37 -0.38 -3.11
C LEU A 158 -2.79 0.40 -1.86
N ILE A 159 -3.19 -0.30 -0.81
CA ILE A 159 -3.64 0.30 0.46
C ILE A 159 -2.50 1.09 1.10
N ASP A 160 -1.29 0.53 1.12
CA ASP A 160 -0.09 1.24 1.60
C ASP A 160 0.17 2.51 0.79
N MET A 161 -0.01 2.46 -0.53
CA MET A 161 0.20 3.60 -1.40
C MET A 161 -0.87 4.69 -1.23
N LEU A 162 -2.07 4.39 -0.74
CA LEU A 162 -3.10 5.39 -0.46
C LEU A 162 -2.68 6.37 0.65
N SER A 163 -1.87 5.93 1.61
CA SER A 163 -1.34 6.80 2.68
C SER A 163 -0.34 7.84 2.18
N TYR A 164 0.35 7.58 1.07
CA TYR A 164 1.46 8.43 0.60
C TYR A 164 1.19 9.11 -0.74
N GLN A 165 0.53 8.44 -1.69
CA GLN A 165 0.37 8.90 -3.07
C GLN A 165 -0.99 8.49 -3.68
N ARG A 166 -2.08 9.09 -3.19
CA ARG A 166 -3.46 8.79 -3.62
C ARG A 166 -3.69 8.85 -5.13
N THR A 167 -3.11 9.84 -5.81
CA THR A 167 -3.27 10.01 -7.27
C THR A 167 -2.58 8.89 -8.06
N MET A 168 -1.47 8.36 -7.55
CA MET A 168 -0.72 7.28 -8.19
C MET A 168 -1.39 5.93 -7.93
N ALA A 169 -1.88 5.68 -6.72
CA ALA A 169 -2.61 4.46 -6.36
C ALA A 169 -3.80 4.19 -7.30
N ARG A 170 -4.49 5.23 -7.78
CA ARG A 170 -5.60 5.09 -8.74
C ARG A 170 -5.18 4.67 -10.15
N LYS A 171 -3.95 4.95 -10.57
CA LYS A 171 -3.49 4.74 -11.96
C LYS A 171 -2.61 3.52 -12.12
N LEU A 172 -1.90 3.14 -11.06
CA LEU A 172 -0.89 2.09 -11.12
C LEU A 172 -1.46 0.69 -10.94
N PHE A 173 -2.73 0.52 -10.60
CA PHE A 173 -3.29 -0.80 -10.34
C PHE A 173 -4.39 -1.13 -11.34
N VAL A 174 -4.25 -2.28 -12.00
CA VAL A 174 -5.19 -2.78 -13.02
C VAL A 174 -5.47 -4.24 -12.74
N TYR A 175 -6.74 -4.62 -12.84
CA TYR A 175 -7.14 -6.02 -12.81
C TYR A 175 -6.94 -6.63 -14.20
N ASP A 176 -6.12 -7.67 -14.26
CA ASP A 176 -5.85 -8.41 -15.49
C ASP A 176 -6.86 -9.55 -15.60
N GLU A 177 -7.83 -9.46 -16.52
CA GLU A 177 -8.86 -10.49 -16.69
C GLU A 177 -8.31 -11.80 -17.28
N GLU A 178 -7.21 -11.75 -18.05
CA GLU A 178 -6.61 -12.96 -18.62
C GLU A 178 -5.91 -13.78 -17.53
N LEU A 179 -5.19 -13.09 -16.65
CA LEU A 179 -4.48 -13.72 -15.54
C LEU A 179 -5.37 -13.95 -14.31
N GLY A 180 -6.45 -13.18 -14.19
CA GLY A 180 -7.38 -13.24 -13.07
C GLY A 180 -6.85 -12.61 -11.78
N GLU A 181 -5.89 -11.69 -11.87
CA GLU A 181 -5.20 -11.10 -10.72
C GLU A 181 -5.10 -9.57 -10.78
N LEU A 182 -5.05 -8.93 -9.61
CA LEU A 182 -4.73 -7.50 -9.51
C LEU A 182 -3.23 -7.28 -9.67
N ARG A 183 -2.83 -6.37 -10.56
CA ARG A 183 -1.42 -6.11 -10.87
C ARG A 183 -1.03 -4.65 -10.72
N ILE A 184 0.25 -4.44 -10.42
CA ILE A 184 0.88 -3.12 -10.39
C ILE A 184 1.52 -2.84 -11.75
N LEU A 185 1.08 -1.79 -12.42
CA LEU A 185 1.68 -1.18 -13.60
C LEU A 185 2.98 -0.46 -13.21
N VAL A 186 4.03 -1.22 -12.93
CA VAL A 186 5.37 -0.65 -12.84
C VAL A 186 5.79 -0.28 -14.26
N GLY A 187 5.90 1.02 -14.56
CA GLY A 187 6.33 1.48 -15.88
C GLY A 187 7.64 0.81 -16.26
N LYS A 188 7.64 0.02 -17.35
CA LYS A 188 8.78 -0.71 -17.96
C LYS A 188 10.15 -0.45 -17.29
N ALA A 189 10.40 -1.05 -16.13
CA ALA A 189 11.71 -1.11 -15.51
C ALA A 189 11.70 -2.20 -14.44
N ARG A 190 12.32 -3.34 -14.82
CA ARG A 190 12.61 -4.55 -14.05
C ARG A 190 11.42 -5.41 -13.63
N ALA A 191 11.29 -6.50 -14.39
CA ALA A 191 10.80 -7.77 -13.90
C ALA A 191 11.37 -8.08 -12.51
N ARG A 192 10.50 -8.54 -11.61
CA ARG A 192 10.85 -9.12 -10.31
C ARG A 192 11.95 -10.17 -10.51
N ALA A 193 13.10 -9.93 -9.89
CA ALA A 193 14.13 -10.94 -9.67
C ALA A 193 13.75 -11.72 -8.41
N THR A 194 12.75 -12.59 -8.51
CA THR A 194 12.44 -13.63 -7.53
C THR A 194 11.76 -14.76 -8.28
N ASP A 195 12.56 -15.54 -9.00
CA ASP A 195 12.36 -16.97 -9.28
C ASP A 195 13.47 -17.40 -10.23
N ASP A 196 14.64 -17.73 -9.66
CA ASP A 196 15.34 -18.95 -10.07
C ASP A 196 16.39 -19.30 -9.01
N VAL A 197 15.97 -20.06 -8.01
CA VAL A 197 16.89 -20.91 -7.24
C VAL A 197 16.43 -22.33 -7.47
N THR A 198 16.89 -22.93 -8.57
CA THR A 198 17.14 -24.36 -8.60
C THR A 198 18.56 -24.65 -9.06
N ASP A 199 19.18 -25.46 -8.22
CA ASP A 199 20.54 -25.93 -8.15
C ASP A 199 20.91 -26.86 -9.31
N THR A 200 22.09 -26.69 -9.91
CA THR A 200 23.01 -27.82 -10.17
C THR A 200 24.42 -27.32 -10.52
N PRO A 201 25.48 -27.80 -9.84
CA PRO A 201 26.85 -27.57 -10.25
C PRO A 201 27.31 -28.72 -11.14
N GLU A 202 27.84 -28.44 -12.35
CA GLU A 202 29.04 -29.13 -12.86
C GLU A 202 29.47 -28.68 -14.28
N LYS A 203 30.80 -28.53 -14.40
CA LYS A 203 31.64 -28.60 -15.60
C LYS A 203 31.64 -27.41 -16.57
N LEU A 204 32.55 -26.47 -16.30
CA LEU A 204 33.31 -25.83 -17.37
C LEU A 204 34.76 -26.34 -17.34
N GLU A 205 35.10 -27.11 -18.35
CA GLU A 205 36.46 -27.45 -18.72
C GLU A 205 37.25 -26.19 -19.11
N GLU A 206 38.50 -26.17 -18.65
CA GLU A 206 39.70 -25.81 -19.42
C GLU A 206 39.74 -24.39 -20.04
N ARG A 207 40.31 -23.44 -19.29
CA ARG A 207 40.98 -22.28 -19.88
C ARG A 207 42.44 -22.25 -19.46
N VAL A 208 43.26 -22.66 -20.42
CA VAL A 208 44.71 -22.51 -20.55
C VAL A 208 45.22 -21.20 -19.94
N ALA A 209 46.13 -21.32 -18.98
CA ALA A 209 46.90 -20.20 -18.44
C ALA A 209 48.03 -19.81 -19.41
N PRO A 210 48.25 -18.52 -19.70
CA PRO A 210 49.46 -18.08 -20.41
C PRO A 210 50.68 -18.17 -19.47
N PRO A 211 51.89 -18.47 -19.98
CA PRO A 211 53.06 -18.71 -19.14
C PRO A 211 53.62 -17.38 -18.60
N LEU A 212 54.05 -17.40 -17.34
CA LEU A 212 54.83 -16.33 -16.72
C LEU A 212 56.32 -16.47 -17.12
N PRO A 213 57.06 -15.36 -17.33
CA PRO A 213 58.47 -15.40 -17.70
C PRO A 213 59.39 -15.79 -16.54
N ASP A 214 60.47 -16.50 -16.87
CA ASP A 214 61.49 -17.04 -15.97
C ASP A 214 62.20 -15.97 -15.11
N VAL A 215 62.23 -16.20 -13.79
CA VAL A 215 63.18 -15.54 -12.89
C VAL A 215 64.26 -16.55 -12.54
N VAL A 216 65.46 -16.34 -13.12
CA VAL A 216 66.66 -17.15 -12.91
C VAL A 216 67.21 -16.92 -11.49
N PRO A 217 67.59 -17.96 -10.74
CA PRO A 217 68.00 -17.84 -9.34
C PRO A 217 69.46 -17.40 -9.18
N ARG A 218 69.74 -16.71 -8.07
CA ARG A 218 71.06 -16.68 -7.42
C ARG A 218 70.88 -16.78 -5.91
#